data_AF-A0A2P4Q3K3-F1
#
_entry.id   AF-A0A2P4Q3K3-F1
#
_cell.length_a   1.000
_cell.length_b   1.000
_cell.length_c   1.000
_cell.angle_alpha   90.00
_cell.angle_beta   90.00
_cell.angle_gamma   90.00
#
_symmetry.space_group_name_H-M   'P 1'
#
loop_
_entity.id
_entity.type
_entity.pdbx_description
1 polymer ?
#
loop_
_entity_poly.entity_id
_entity_poly.type
_entity_poly.pdbx_seq_one_letter_code
_entity_poly.pdbx_strand_id
1 'polypeptide(L)'
;MDIPKYNGTMHPEEWIRQIKASCYCSSNIINDFVHAYLCKQLIHPAIKIPSINTHVSFTIFKESCKRKLLTLKYIPEKNGGNTATFLANFQSLCYNAEINDIEEIKNIFQKSIIYDEFFNDEFLKKAKEINSMEELLKLFGDITADEAILIKNDSCIAIKHAATGKYLNSASNLNYKTGTSQQAVFAGKTSLEQNALWIVKSSNQSNFVLYDGGIYLNHKMTDKSLICCSPYKSPLSNHTEGNL
;
A
#
# COMPACT_ATOMS: atom_id res chain seq x y z
N MET A 1 -15.85 28.87 20.64
CA MET A 1 -16.22 27.68 19.85
C MET A 1 -17.65 27.35 20.18
N ASP A 2 -18.48 27.05 19.18
CA ASP A 2 -19.82 26.53 19.42
C ASP A 2 -19.74 25.08 19.90
N ILE A 3 -20.42 24.77 21.00
CA ILE A 3 -20.42 23.43 21.58
C ILE A 3 -21.38 22.55 20.75
N PRO A 4 -20.92 21.41 20.21
CA PRO A 4 -21.74 20.59 19.33
C PRO A 4 -22.92 19.94 20.08
N LYS A 5 -24.11 20.00 19.47
CA LYS A 5 -25.29 19.28 19.95
C LYS A 5 -25.25 17.80 19.53
N TYR A 6 -25.66 16.90 20.40
CA TYR A 6 -25.82 15.48 20.06
C TYR A 6 -27.13 15.24 19.33
N ASN A 7 -27.05 14.79 18.08
CA ASN A 7 -28.20 14.43 17.24
C ASN A 7 -28.16 12.96 16.78
N GLY A 8 -27.24 12.15 17.33
CA GLY A 8 -27.08 10.74 16.96
C GLY A 8 -26.32 10.48 15.65
N THR A 9 -25.60 11.47 15.11
CA THR A 9 -24.80 11.32 13.88
C THR A 9 -23.29 11.15 14.12
N MET A 10 -22.90 10.87 15.36
CA MET A 10 -21.51 10.68 15.79
C MET A 10 -21.46 9.73 16.98
N HIS A 11 -20.30 9.11 17.22
CA HIS A 11 -20.09 8.26 18.39
C HIS A 11 -20.28 9.06 19.70
N PRO A 12 -21.06 8.54 20.67
CA PRO A 12 -21.28 9.17 21.97
C PRO A 12 -20.01 9.58 22.70
N GLU A 13 -18.99 8.72 22.72
CA GLU A 13 -17.73 9.01 23.40
C GLU A 13 -16.95 10.15 22.71
N GLU A 14 -16.97 10.21 21.38
CA GLU A 14 -16.33 11.28 20.63
C GLU A 14 -17.04 12.61 20.87
N TRP A 15 -18.38 12.59 20.94
CA TRP A 15 -19.15 13.78 21.30
C TRP A 15 -18.83 14.26 22.72
N ILE A 16 -18.77 13.36 23.70
CA ILE A 16 -18.37 13.68 25.07
C ILE A 16 -16.95 14.27 25.09
N ARG A 17 -16.02 13.70 24.30
CA ARG A 17 -14.64 14.21 24.20
C ARG A 17 -14.60 15.63 23.65
N GLN A 18 -15.39 15.95 22.63
CA GLN A 18 -15.51 17.30 22.07
C GLN A 18 -16.08 18.31 23.09
N ILE A 19 -17.08 17.89 23.88
CA ILE A 19 -17.59 18.72 24.97
C ILE A 19 -16.51 18.97 26.01
N LYS A 20 -15.80 17.93 26.46
CA LYS A 20 -14.70 18.06 27.43
C LYS A 20 -13.63 19.02 26.92
N ALA A 21 -13.16 18.84 25.69
CA ALA A 21 -12.17 19.73 25.09
C ALA A 21 -12.64 21.19 25.03
N SER A 22 -13.91 21.41 24.66
CA SER A 22 -14.51 22.76 24.64
C SER A 22 -14.59 23.37 26.05
N CYS A 23 -14.93 22.56 27.05
CA CYS A 23 -15.02 22.94 28.45
C CYS A 23 -13.66 23.33 29.05
N TYR A 24 -12.61 22.54 28.80
CA TYR A 24 -11.24 22.83 29.24
C TYR A 24 -10.70 24.15 28.67
N CYS A 25 -11.02 24.44 27.40
CA CYS A 25 -10.65 25.71 26.78
C CYS A 25 -11.41 26.93 27.34
N SER A 26 -12.55 26.72 28.01
CA SER A 26 -13.46 27.78 28.43
C SER A 26 -13.35 28.13 29.92
N SER A 27 -12.92 27.20 30.78
CA SER A 27 -12.76 27.45 32.22
C SER A 27 -12.06 26.28 32.93
N ASN A 28 -11.13 26.58 33.84
CA ASN A 28 -10.41 25.59 34.68
C ASN A 28 -11.28 24.91 35.77
N ILE A 29 -12.61 25.07 35.77
CA ILE A 29 -13.47 24.66 36.89
C ILE A 29 -14.82 24.15 36.35
N ILE A 30 -14.85 22.96 35.77
CA ILE A 30 -16.10 22.24 35.50
C ILE A 30 -16.05 20.95 36.30
N ASN A 31 -16.75 20.95 37.44
CA ASN A 31 -17.07 19.75 38.21
C ASN A 31 -17.98 18.83 37.37
N ASP A 32 -17.83 17.51 37.52
CA ASP A 32 -18.65 16.46 36.89
C ASP A 32 -20.16 16.75 36.85
N PHE A 33 -20.72 17.41 37.88
CA PHE A 33 -22.12 17.81 37.92
C PHE A 33 -22.50 18.82 36.83
N VAL A 34 -21.67 19.86 36.65
CA VAL A 34 -21.88 20.88 35.62
C VAL A 34 -21.72 20.26 34.22
N HIS A 35 -20.77 19.33 34.08
CA HIS A 35 -20.57 18.57 32.85
C HIS A 35 -21.81 17.74 32.48
N ALA A 36 -22.36 16.98 33.44
CA ALA A 36 -23.55 16.16 33.22
C ALA A 36 -24.79 17.01 32.87
N TYR A 37 -24.97 18.16 33.54
CA TYR A 37 -26.04 19.10 33.23
C TYR A 37 -25.92 19.65 31.80
N LEU A 38 -24.73 20.10 31.41
CA LEU A 38 -24.47 20.64 30.07
C LEU A 38 -24.74 19.59 28.98
N CYS A 39 -24.23 18.36 29.16
CA CYS A 39 -24.49 17.26 28.24
C CYS A 39 -26.00 17.03 28.06
N LYS A 40 -26.80 17.06 29.13
CA LYS A 40 -28.25 16.90 29.05
C LYS A 40 -28.93 18.00 28.22
N GLN A 41 -28.45 19.24 28.30
CA GLN A 41 -28.98 20.37 27.52
C GLN A 41 -28.59 20.32 26.03
N LEU A 42 -27.47 19.67 25.72
CA LEU A 42 -26.93 19.59 24.36
C LEU A 42 -27.43 18.37 23.57
N ILE A 43 -28.21 17.48 24.19
CA ILE A 43 -28.87 16.36 23.51
C ILE A 43 -30.13 16.86 22.79
N HIS A 44 -30.30 16.43 21.54
CA HIS A 44 -31.48 16.75 20.77
C HIS A 44 -32.76 16.28 21.49
N PRO A 45 -33.83 17.10 21.63
CA PRO A 45 -35.00 16.78 22.44
C PRO A 45 -35.73 15.48 22.08
N ALA A 46 -35.63 15.05 20.82
CA ALA A 46 -36.21 13.79 20.34
C ALA A 46 -35.51 12.53 20.91
N ILE A 47 -34.28 12.66 21.40
CA ILE A 47 -33.48 11.55 21.96
C ILE A 47 -33.78 11.45 23.46
N LYS A 48 -34.65 10.51 23.85
CA LYS A 48 -35.01 10.30 25.25
C LYS A 48 -33.91 9.51 25.98
N ILE A 49 -33.44 10.06 27.11
CA ILE A 49 -32.35 9.55 27.96
C ILE A 49 -32.93 8.48 28.92
N PRO A 50 -32.33 7.28 28.98
CA PRO A 50 -31.26 7.08 29.97
C PRO A 50 -29.86 7.00 29.37
N SER A 51 -29.71 6.49 28.14
CA SER A 51 -28.40 6.29 27.50
C SER A 51 -28.44 6.58 26.00
N ILE A 52 -27.66 7.57 25.58
CA ILE A 52 -27.52 7.98 24.18
C ILE A 52 -26.96 6.85 23.30
N ASN A 53 -26.25 5.88 23.90
CA ASN A 53 -25.69 4.69 23.25
C ASN A 53 -26.77 3.63 22.95
N THR A 54 -27.93 3.70 23.61
CA THR A 54 -29.04 2.74 23.40
C THR A 54 -30.13 3.29 22.49
N HIS A 55 -30.03 4.57 22.10
CA HIS A 55 -31.05 5.20 21.26
C HIS A 55 -30.94 4.71 19.81
N VAL A 56 -32.09 4.54 19.15
CA VAL A 56 -32.17 4.03 17.77
C VAL A 56 -31.33 4.83 16.77
N SER A 57 -31.16 6.14 17.00
CA SER A 57 -30.30 6.98 16.15
C SER A 57 -28.84 6.52 16.15
N PHE A 58 -28.30 6.08 17.28
CA PHE A 58 -26.94 5.57 17.35
C PHE A 58 -26.81 4.23 16.64
N THR A 59 -27.80 3.34 16.77
CA THR A 59 -27.86 2.09 15.98
C THR A 59 -27.85 2.38 14.48
N ILE A 60 -28.66 3.35 14.02
CA ILE A 60 -28.71 3.76 12.61
C ILE A 60 -27.35 4.32 12.15
N PHE A 61 -26.70 5.14 12.98
CA PHE A 61 -25.38 5.68 12.71
C PHE A 61 -24.31 4.58 12.60
N LYS A 62 -24.26 3.63 13.55
CA LYS A 62 -23.37 2.47 13.53
C LYS A 62 -23.54 1.67 12.23
N GLU A 63 -24.78 1.32 11.90
CA GLU A 63 -25.08 0.58 10.66
C GLU A 63 -24.74 1.38 9.40
N SER A 64 -24.86 2.72 9.44
CA SER A 64 -24.38 3.58 8.36
C SER A 64 -22.86 3.53 8.22
N CYS A 65 -22.10 3.44 9.31
CA CYS A 65 -20.65 3.33 9.27
C CYS A 65 -20.22 1.97 8.68
N LYS A 66 -20.90 0.88 9.05
CA LYS A 66 -20.70 -0.45 8.44
C LYS A 66 -20.94 -0.44 6.93
N ARG A 67 -22.04 0.17 6.47
CA ARG A 67 -22.31 0.31 5.03
C ARG A 67 -21.22 1.10 4.31
N LYS A 68 -20.75 2.20 4.92
CA LYS A 68 -19.64 2.99 4.37
C LYS A 68 -18.35 2.17 4.26
N LEU A 69 -17.99 1.39 5.28
CA LEU A 69 -16.84 0.48 5.26
C LEU A 69 -16.90 -0.51 4.08
N LEU A 70 -18.05 -1.16 3.89
CA LEU A 70 -18.22 -2.14 2.80
C LEU A 70 -18.13 -1.52 1.40
N THR A 71 -18.40 -0.22 1.27
CA THR A 71 -18.28 0.52 0.00
C THR A 71 -16.96 1.26 -0.14
N LEU A 72 -16.12 1.28 0.90
CA LEU A 72 -14.87 2.01 0.91
C LEU A 72 -13.89 1.33 -0.05
N LYS A 73 -13.27 2.13 -0.91
CA LYS A 73 -12.26 1.66 -1.88
C LYS A 73 -10.96 2.40 -1.64
N TYR A 74 -9.88 1.65 -1.59
CA TYR A 74 -8.55 2.22 -1.59
C TYR A 74 -8.19 2.70 -3.00
N ILE A 75 -7.60 3.90 -3.07
CA ILE A 75 -7.00 4.43 -4.28
C ILE A 75 -5.51 4.59 -3.96
N PRO A 76 -4.61 3.88 -4.67
CA PRO A 76 -3.18 4.05 -4.50
C PRO A 76 -2.70 5.48 -4.77
N GLU A 77 -1.60 5.88 -4.14
CA GLU A 77 -1.03 7.23 -4.31
C GLU A 77 -0.58 7.49 -5.76
N LYS A 78 -0.06 6.46 -6.44
CA LYS A 78 0.26 6.48 -7.89
C LYS A 78 -0.94 6.87 -8.77
N ASN A 79 -2.17 6.65 -8.28
CA ASN A 79 -3.43 6.94 -8.96
C ASN A 79 -4.10 8.22 -8.41
N GLY A 80 -3.38 9.04 -7.64
CA GLY A 80 -3.89 10.29 -7.06
C GLY A 80 -4.64 10.11 -5.74
N GLY A 81 -4.56 8.93 -5.11
CA GLY A 81 -5.11 8.69 -3.78
C GLY A 81 -4.24 9.25 -2.65
N ASN A 82 -4.71 9.07 -1.41
CA ASN A 82 -3.98 9.47 -0.20
C ASN A 82 -4.13 8.38 0.86
N THR A 83 -3.04 7.65 1.11
CA THR A 83 -3.04 6.50 2.02
C THR A 83 -3.40 6.90 3.45
N ALA A 84 -2.81 7.99 3.97
CA ALA A 84 -3.07 8.44 5.33
C ALA A 84 -4.55 8.79 5.55
N THR A 85 -5.18 9.46 4.58
CA THR A 85 -6.60 9.85 4.63
C THR A 85 -7.51 8.62 4.57
N PHE A 86 -7.18 7.67 3.70
CA PHE A 86 -7.90 6.41 3.61
C PHE A 86 -7.86 5.63 4.92
N LEU A 87 -6.66 5.45 5.49
CA LEU A 87 -6.46 4.72 6.75
C LEU A 87 -7.16 5.39 7.93
N ALA A 88 -7.05 6.73 8.05
CA ALA A 88 -7.73 7.48 9.11
C ALA A 88 -9.25 7.36 9.01
N ASN A 89 -9.80 7.42 7.78
CA ASN A 89 -11.23 7.23 7.55
C ASN A 89 -11.67 5.79 7.86
N PHE A 90 -10.92 4.78 7.40
CA PHE A 90 -11.19 3.38 7.69
C PHE A 90 -11.22 3.12 9.20
N GLN A 91 -10.18 3.55 9.93
CA GLN A 91 -10.09 3.41 11.39
C GLN A 91 -11.24 4.11 12.11
N SER A 92 -11.57 5.34 11.69
CA SER A 92 -12.69 6.09 12.27
C SER A 92 -14.02 5.37 12.04
N LEU A 93 -14.24 4.78 10.87
CA LEU A 93 -15.44 4.04 10.57
C LEU A 93 -15.54 2.73 11.37
N CYS A 94 -14.43 2.00 11.56
CA CYS A 94 -14.38 0.81 12.42
C CYS A 94 -14.75 1.15 13.88
N TYR A 95 -14.15 2.21 14.43
CA TYR A 95 -14.46 2.70 15.78
C TYR A 95 -15.93 3.12 15.91
N ASN A 96 -16.44 3.95 14.98
CA ASN A 96 -17.83 4.38 14.97
C ASN A 96 -18.83 3.23 14.78
N ALA A 97 -18.40 2.14 14.13
CA ALA A 97 -19.20 0.95 13.91
C ALA A 97 -19.10 -0.08 15.06
N GLU A 98 -18.28 0.20 16.09
CA GLU A 98 -17.94 -0.73 17.18
C GLU A 98 -17.42 -2.09 16.68
N ILE A 99 -16.64 -2.09 15.59
CA ILE A 99 -15.99 -3.30 15.05
C ILE A 99 -14.62 -3.42 15.70
N ASN A 100 -14.49 -4.38 16.61
CA ASN A 100 -13.28 -4.60 17.40
C ASN A 100 -12.60 -5.95 17.10
N ASP A 101 -13.29 -6.85 16.39
CA ASP A 101 -12.73 -8.15 16.01
C ASP A 101 -11.73 -7.98 14.86
N ILE A 102 -10.48 -8.38 15.10
CA ILE A 102 -9.39 -8.15 14.15
C ILE A 102 -9.58 -8.94 12.85
N GLU A 103 -10.17 -10.13 12.89
CA GLU A 103 -10.42 -10.94 11.69
C GLU A 103 -11.56 -10.35 10.84
N GLU A 104 -12.60 -9.82 11.46
CA GLU A 104 -13.64 -9.03 10.79
C GLU A 104 -13.03 -7.79 10.13
N ILE A 105 -12.17 -7.05 10.85
CA ILE A 105 -11.47 -5.88 10.32
C ILE A 105 -10.62 -6.27 9.10
N LYS A 106 -9.82 -7.34 9.17
CA LYS A 106 -9.00 -7.82 8.05
C LYS A 106 -9.84 -8.14 6.82
N ASN A 107 -10.98 -8.83 7.00
CA ASN A 107 -11.88 -9.18 5.90
C ASN A 107 -12.51 -7.94 5.24
N ILE A 108 -12.95 -6.96 6.04
CA ILE A 108 -13.46 -5.69 5.53
C ILE A 108 -12.35 -4.92 4.81
N PHE A 109 -11.15 -4.89 5.39
CA PHE A 109 -9.99 -4.22 4.81
C PHE A 109 -9.62 -4.83 3.45
N GLN A 110 -9.56 -6.16 3.35
CA GLN A 110 -9.25 -6.84 2.09
C GLN A 110 -10.22 -6.45 0.97
N LYS A 111 -11.53 -6.35 1.26
CA LYS A 111 -12.54 -5.92 0.28
C LYS A 111 -12.28 -4.51 -0.26
N SER A 112 -11.70 -3.64 0.55
CA SER A 112 -11.39 -2.26 0.13
C SER A 112 -10.20 -2.17 -0.83
N ILE A 113 -9.32 -3.17 -0.84
CA ILE A 113 -8.08 -3.21 -1.64
C ILE A 113 -8.09 -4.27 -2.76
N ILE A 114 -9.16 -5.09 -2.86
CA ILE A 114 -9.24 -6.25 -3.76
C ILE A 114 -8.98 -5.95 -5.24
N TYR A 115 -9.16 -4.70 -5.67
CA TYR A 115 -8.96 -4.27 -7.05
C TYR A 115 -7.51 -3.90 -7.37
N ASP A 116 -6.66 -3.72 -6.37
CA ASP A 116 -5.22 -3.58 -6.57
C ASP A 116 -4.55 -4.92 -6.28
N GLU A 117 -4.18 -5.63 -7.35
CA GLU A 117 -3.62 -6.99 -7.32
C GLU A 117 -2.37 -7.06 -6.43
N PHE A 118 -1.47 -6.08 -6.56
CA PHE A 118 -0.25 -6.04 -5.76
C PHE A 118 -0.56 -5.88 -4.28
N PHE A 119 -1.40 -4.91 -3.92
CA PHE A 119 -1.78 -4.68 -2.53
C PHE A 119 -2.49 -5.91 -1.94
N ASN A 120 -3.44 -6.49 -2.65
CA ASN A 120 -4.19 -7.65 -2.16
C ASN A 120 -3.28 -8.87 -1.96
N ASP A 121 -2.33 -9.13 -2.87
CA ASP A 121 -1.39 -10.24 -2.76
C ASP A 121 -0.42 -10.07 -1.59
N GLU A 122 0.20 -8.88 -1.47
CA GLU A 122 1.11 -8.59 -0.36
C GLU A 122 0.40 -8.59 0.99
N PHE A 123 -0.83 -8.07 1.03
CA PHE A 123 -1.67 -8.13 2.20
C PHE A 123 -1.95 -9.58 2.61
N LEU A 124 -2.40 -10.44 1.70
CA LEU A 124 -2.71 -11.85 2.01
C LEU A 124 -1.50 -12.64 2.51
N LYS A 125 -0.30 -12.34 2.02
CA LYS A 125 0.95 -12.97 2.50
C LYS A 125 1.27 -12.56 3.94
N LYS A 126 1.15 -11.27 4.25
CA LYS A 126 1.66 -10.66 5.49
C LYS A 126 0.59 -10.53 6.61
N ALA A 127 -0.70 -10.56 6.28
CA ALA A 127 -1.79 -10.31 7.23
C ALA A 127 -2.04 -11.44 8.26
N LYS A 128 -1.41 -12.62 8.09
CA LYS A 128 -1.62 -13.79 8.97
C LYS A 128 -1.17 -13.53 10.41
N GLU A 129 -0.13 -12.73 10.60
CA GLU A 129 0.48 -12.48 11.92
C GLU A 129 -0.07 -11.22 12.61
N ILE A 130 -0.98 -10.50 11.95
CA ILE A 130 -1.53 -9.23 12.44
C ILE A 130 -2.59 -9.51 13.51
N ASN A 131 -2.43 -8.95 14.71
CA ASN A 131 -3.33 -9.15 15.84
C ASN A 131 -3.97 -7.85 16.34
N SER A 132 -3.59 -6.71 15.77
CA SER A 132 -4.12 -5.40 16.18
C SER A 132 -4.35 -4.46 15.00
N MET A 133 -5.16 -3.43 15.24
CA MET A 133 -5.39 -2.35 14.27
C MET A 133 -4.09 -1.59 13.96
N GLU A 134 -3.23 -1.35 14.95
CA GLU A 134 -1.97 -0.62 14.74
C GLU A 134 -1.01 -1.40 13.83
N GLU A 135 -0.89 -2.71 14.03
CA GLU A 135 -0.11 -3.59 13.16
C GLU A 135 -0.68 -3.62 11.73
N LEU A 136 -2.01 -3.65 11.58
CA LEU A 136 -2.68 -3.59 10.29
C LEU A 136 -2.36 -2.28 9.54
N LEU A 137 -2.44 -1.14 10.23
CA LEU A 137 -2.12 0.17 9.68
C LEU A 137 -0.64 0.26 9.27
N LYS A 138 0.26 -0.29 10.09
CA LYS A 138 1.69 -0.34 9.81
C LYS A 138 1.99 -1.19 8.57
N LEU A 139 1.42 -2.40 8.50
CA LEU A 139 1.55 -3.28 7.34
C LEU A 139 1.14 -2.56 6.05
N PHE A 140 0.07 -1.78 6.09
CA PHE A 140 -0.37 -1.02 4.92
C PHE A 140 0.62 0.07 4.50
N GLY A 141 1.19 0.78 5.47
CA GLY A 141 2.26 1.74 5.23
C GLY A 141 3.47 1.08 4.58
N ASP A 142 3.86 -0.10 5.05
CA ASP A 142 4.97 -0.88 4.51
C ASP A 142 4.69 -1.33 3.06
N ILE A 143 3.49 -1.85 2.77
CA ILE A 143 3.09 -2.23 1.39
C ILE A 143 3.08 -1.02 0.45
N THR A 144 2.62 0.15 0.93
CA THR A 144 2.60 1.38 0.13
C THR A 144 4.02 1.84 -0.20
N ALA A 145 4.95 1.75 0.77
CA ALA A 145 6.35 2.08 0.56
C ALA A 145 7.03 1.11 -0.42
N ASP A 146 6.72 -0.19 -0.31
CA ASP A 146 7.20 -1.22 -1.24
C ASP A 146 6.70 -0.91 -2.67
N GLU A 147 5.42 -0.55 -2.85
CA GLU A 147 4.85 -0.22 -4.16
C GLU A 147 5.61 0.91 -4.87
N ALA A 148 6.01 1.95 -4.11
CA ALA A 148 6.69 3.12 -4.67
C ALA A 148 8.05 2.79 -5.32
N ILE A 149 8.66 1.67 -4.93
CA ILE A 149 9.97 1.23 -5.44
C ILE A 149 9.87 0.00 -6.36
N LEU A 150 8.67 -0.52 -6.62
CA LEU A 150 8.49 -1.68 -7.50
C LEU A 150 8.83 -1.36 -8.96
N ILE A 151 9.49 -2.33 -9.58
CA ILE A 151 9.74 -2.32 -11.01
C ILE A 151 8.51 -2.90 -11.71
N LYS A 152 7.87 -2.10 -12.57
CA LYS A 152 6.72 -2.55 -13.36
C LYS A 152 7.18 -3.42 -14.53
N ASN A 153 6.30 -4.31 -14.98
CA ASN A 153 6.47 -5.00 -16.24
C ASN A 153 6.70 -3.98 -17.37
N ASP A 154 7.59 -4.31 -18.31
CA ASP A 154 8.06 -3.44 -19.40
C ASP A 154 8.83 -2.17 -18.98
N SER A 155 9.24 -2.07 -17.71
CA SER A 155 10.09 -0.94 -17.27
C SER A 155 11.47 -0.98 -17.93
N CYS A 156 11.97 0.21 -18.27
CA CYS A 156 13.34 0.39 -18.73
C CYS A 156 14.29 0.50 -17.53
N ILE A 157 15.19 -0.46 -17.37
CA ILE A 157 16.14 -0.56 -16.26
C ILE A 157 17.59 -0.59 -16.75
N ALA A 158 18.53 -0.43 -15.81
CA ALA A 158 19.95 -0.69 -16.02
C ALA A 158 20.48 -1.53 -14.86
N ILE A 159 21.30 -2.54 -15.15
CA ILE A 159 21.84 -3.45 -14.13
C ILE A 159 23.31 -3.09 -13.91
N LYS A 160 23.66 -2.71 -12.68
CA LYS A 160 25.01 -2.32 -12.29
C LYS A 160 25.64 -3.40 -11.42
N HIS A 161 26.82 -3.87 -11.81
CA HIS A 161 27.60 -4.75 -10.96
C HIS A 161 28.13 -3.97 -9.75
N ALA A 162 27.72 -4.38 -8.54
CA ALA A 162 27.96 -3.60 -7.32
C ALA A 162 29.45 -3.34 -7.05
N ALA A 163 30.32 -4.35 -7.22
CA ALA A 163 31.74 -4.22 -6.87
C ALA A 163 32.57 -3.42 -7.89
N THR A 164 32.27 -3.54 -9.18
CA THR A 164 33.05 -2.84 -10.23
C THR A 164 32.39 -1.54 -10.69
N GLY A 165 31.12 -1.33 -10.32
CA GLY A 165 30.30 -0.24 -10.79
C GLY A 165 29.99 -0.25 -12.29
N LYS A 166 30.37 -1.32 -13.02
CA LYS A 166 30.13 -1.44 -14.46
C LYS A 166 28.69 -1.87 -14.74
N TYR A 167 28.09 -1.35 -15.81
CA TYR A 167 26.75 -1.75 -16.22
C TYR A 167 26.76 -2.97 -17.15
N LEU A 168 25.74 -3.83 -17.04
CA LEU A 168 25.46 -4.90 -18.00
C LEU A 168 25.12 -4.28 -19.36
N ASN A 169 25.87 -4.66 -20.39
CA ASN A 169 25.88 -3.97 -21.67
C ASN A 169 25.87 -4.96 -22.84
N SER A 170 25.28 -4.55 -23.95
CA SER A 170 25.36 -5.27 -25.22
C SER A 170 25.36 -4.31 -26.41
N ALA A 171 26.10 -4.65 -27.47
CA ALA A 171 26.19 -3.81 -28.65
C ALA A 171 25.82 -4.61 -29.90
N SER A 172 24.98 -4.04 -30.77
CA SER A 172 24.43 -4.72 -31.96
C SER A 172 25.49 -5.18 -32.96
N ASN A 173 26.67 -4.56 -32.95
CA ASN A 173 27.80 -4.87 -33.81
C ASN A 173 28.85 -5.77 -33.15
N LEU A 174 28.60 -6.25 -31.92
CA LEU A 174 29.54 -7.08 -31.18
C LEU A 174 28.97 -8.48 -30.98
N ASN A 175 29.45 -9.43 -31.80
CA ASN A 175 29.10 -10.84 -31.67
C ASN A 175 30.31 -11.66 -31.23
N TYR A 176 30.06 -12.80 -30.60
CA TYR A 176 31.11 -13.79 -30.38
C TYR A 176 31.70 -14.25 -31.73
N LYS A 177 33.02 -14.38 -31.82
CA LYS A 177 33.70 -14.87 -33.04
C LYS A 177 33.70 -16.40 -33.15
N THR A 178 33.51 -17.06 -32.02
CA THR A 178 33.51 -18.52 -31.83
C THR A 178 32.32 -18.88 -30.95
N GLY A 179 31.93 -20.15 -30.87
CA GLY A 179 30.79 -20.54 -30.03
C GLY A 179 29.45 -20.12 -30.66
N THR A 180 28.61 -19.40 -29.91
CA THR A 180 27.25 -19.06 -30.35
C THR A 180 27.18 -18.20 -31.60
N SER A 181 28.22 -17.40 -31.87
CA SER A 181 28.21 -16.36 -32.91
C SER A 181 27.11 -15.30 -32.76
N GLN A 182 26.45 -15.28 -31.59
CA GLN A 182 25.37 -14.35 -31.26
C GLN A 182 25.92 -13.08 -30.61
N GLN A 183 25.02 -12.11 -30.38
CA GLN A 183 25.39 -10.82 -29.86
C GLN A 183 25.88 -10.96 -28.42
N ALA A 184 27.05 -10.42 -28.12
CA ALA A 184 27.72 -10.60 -26.85
C ALA A 184 27.11 -9.70 -25.75
N VAL A 185 27.08 -10.23 -24.53
CA VAL A 185 26.69 -9.50 -23.33
C VAL A 185 27.91 -9.42 -22.41
N PHE A 186 28.22 -8.23 -21.91
CA PHE A 186 29.45 -7.97 -21.17
C PHE A 186 29.29 -6.86 -20.13
N ALA A 187 30.24 -6.78 -19.20
CA ALA A 187 30.35 -5.66 -18.27
C ALA A 187 30.97 -4.46 -18.99
N GLY A 188 30.16 -3.43 -19.23
CA GLY A 188 30.55 -2.22 -19.94
C GLY A 188 31.30 -1.21 -19.06
N LYS A 189 31.00 0.08 -19.27
CA LYS A 189 31.61 1.18 -18.51
C LYS A 189 30.88 1.43 -17.19
N THR A 190 31.50 2.25 -16.33
CA THR A 190 30.88 2.76 -15.10
C THR A 190 29.92 3.92 -15.34
N SER A 191 29.97 4.54 -16.52
CA SER A 191 28.97 5.49 -17.01
C SER A 191 27.80 4.76 -17.64
N LEU A 192 26.57 5.21 -17.36
CA LEU A 192 25.36 4.67 -17.98
C LEU A 192 25.28 5.11 -19.45
N GLU A 193 25.14 4.14 -20.36
CA GLU A 193 25.05 4.35 -21.81
C GLU A 193 23.79 3.65 -22.38
N GLN A 194 23.37 4.00 -23.59
CA GLN A 194 22.15 3.45 -24.22
C GLN A 194 22.18 1.92 -24.34
N ASN A 195 23.34 1.36 -24.65
CA ASN A 195 23.59 -0.08 -24.76
C ASN A 195 23.53 -0.84 -23.42
N ALA A 196 23.38 -0.12 -22.30
CA ALA A 196 23.19 -0.70 -20.97
C ALA A 196 21.73 -0.70 -20.51
N LEU A 197 20.79 -0.28 -21.38
CA LEU A 197 19.37 -0.23 -21.07
C LEU A 197 18.67 -1.54 -21.45
N TRP A 198 17.84 -2.03 -20.54
CA TRP A 198 17.10 -3.28 -20.67
C TRP A 198 15.63 -3.03 -20.37
N ILE A 199 14.75 -3.71 -21.08
CA ILE A 199 13.33 -3.80 -20.76
C ILE A 199 13.13 -5.07 -19.96
N VAL A 200 12.68 -4.95 -18.72
CA VAL A 200 12.39 -6.10 -17.87
C VAL A 200 10.95 -6.56 -18.08
N LYS A 201 10.76 -7.86 -18.23
CA LYS A 201 9.44 -8.47 -18.34
C LYS A 201 9.24 -9.54 -17.28
N SER A 202 8.09 -9.54 -16.63
CA SER A 202 7.71 -10.59 -15.68
C SER A 202 7.36 -11.87 -16.43
N SER A 203 7.79 -13.03 -15.92
CA SER A 203 7.39 -14.33 -16.46
C SER A 203 5.93 -14.67 -16.17
N ASN A 204 5.44 -14.17 -15.04
CA ASN A 204 4.08 -14.35 -14.58
C ASN A 204 3.32 -13.12 -15.07
N GLN A 205 2.16 -13.28 -15.70
CA GLN A 205 1.37 -12.21 -16.37
C GLN A 205 0.94 -11.01 -15.48
N SER A 206 1.54 -10.85 -14.31
CA SER A 206 1.47 -9.69 -13.42
C SER A 206 2.01 -8.42 -14.07
N ASN A 207 1.42 -7.31 -13.66
CA ASN A 207 1.88 -5.97 -14.02
C ASN A 207 3.20 -5.56 -13.34
N PHE A 208 3.70 -6.35 -12.38
CA PHE A 208 4.89 -6.05 -11.60
C PHE A 208 5.92 -7.16 -11.67
N VAL A 209 7.19 -6.78 -11.51
CA VAL A 209 8.29 -7.72 -11.30
C VAL A 209 8.33 -8.07 -9.81
N LEU A 210 7.83 -9.25 -9.47
CA LEU A 210 7.77 -9.73 -8.09
C LEU A 210 9.09 -10.37 -7.65
N TYR A 211 9.38 -10.30 -6.35
CA TYR A 211 10.46 -11.07 -5.73
C TYR A 211 10.28 -12.57 -5.98
N ASP A 212 11.39 -13.26 -6.20
CA ASP A 212 11.47 -14.69 -6.53
C ASP A 212 10.71 -15.11 -7.81
N GLY A 213 10.19 -14.15 -8.57
CA GLY A 213 9.61 -14.37 -9.89
C GLY A 213 10.66 -14.52 -10.97
N GLY A 214 10.33 -15.29 -12.01
CA GLY A 214 11.13 -15.30 -13.24
C GLY A 214 11.05 -13.95 -13.95
N ILE A 215 12.17 -13.50 -14.49
CA ILE A 215 12.22 -12.29 -15.31
C ILE A 215 12.89 -12.57 -16.65
N TYR A 216 12.46 -11.85 -17.66
CA TYR A 216 13.15 -11.74 -18.94
C TYR A 216 13.74 -10.34 -19.07
N LEU A 217 14.93 -10.26 -19.68
CA LEU A 217 15.60 -9.00 -19.95
C LEU A 217 15.75 -8.85 -21.46
N ASN A 218 15.06 -7.89 -22.05
CA ASN A 218 15.23 -7.55 -23.46
C ASN A 218 16.17 -6.36 -23.58
N HIS A 219 17.19 -6.46 -24.42
CA HIS A 219 18.06 -5.35 -24.67
C HIS A 219 17.31 -4.24 -25.44
N LYS A 220 17.25 -3.03 -24.87
CA LYS A 220 16.37 -1.97 -25.37
C LYS A 220 16.65 -1.58 -26.83
N MET A 221 17.92 -1.57 -27.24
CA MET A 221 18.32 -1.12 -28.57
C MET A 221 18.07 -2.17 -29.67
N THR A 222 18.07 -3.46 -29.33
CA THR A 222 17.96 -4.54 -30.33
C THR A 222 16.70 -5.40 -30.17
N ASP A 223 15.93 -5.19 -29.10
CA ASP A 223 14.77 -5.97 -28.68
C ASP A 223 15.03 -7.50 -28.57
N LYS A 224 16.29 -7.88 -28.38
CA LYS A 224 16.69 -9.27 -28.21
C LYS A 224 16.73 -9.63 -26.73
N SER A 225 16.24 -10.82 -26.40
CA SER A 225 16.21 -11.33 -25.04
C SER A 225 17.56 -11.88 -24.59
N LEU A 226 17.90 -11.65 -23.33
CA LEU A 226 19.07 -12.26 -22.70
C LEU A 226 18.90 -13.77 -22.57
N ILE A 227 19.88 -14.51 -23.06
CA ILE A 227 19.97 -15.96 -23.00
C ILE A 227 21.24 -16.35 -22.25
N CYS A 228 21.10 -17.28 -21.30
CA CYS A 228 22.21 -17.79 -20.47
C CYS A 228 22.38 -19.32 -20.52
N CYS A 229 21.71 -19.99 -21.46
CA CYS A 229 21.72 -21.44 -21.62
C CYS A 229 22.54 -21.91 -22.82
N SER A 230 23.73 -21.31 -23.01
CA SER A 230 24.63 -21.72 -24.10
C SER A 230 25.45 -22.95 -23.70
N PRO A 231 25.65 -23.95 -24.59
CA PRO A 231 26.62 -25.01 -24.36
C PRO A 231 28.08 -24.53 -24.56
N TYR A 232 28.27 -23.31 -25.08
CA TYR A 232 29.57 -22.74 -25.40
C TYR A 232 30.12 -21.89 -24.26
N LYS A 233 31.45 -21.88 -24.14
CA LYS A 233 32.19 -21.13 -23.12
C LYS A 233 32.75 -19.85 -23.69
N SER A 234 32.64 -18.77 -22.93
CA SER A 234 33.19 -17.47 -23.25
C SER A 234 34.71 -17.56 -23.41
N PRO A 235 35.27 -16.99 -24.49
CA PRO A 235 36.70 -17.06 -24.77
C PRO A 235 37.57 -16.34 -23.73
N LEU A 236 36.98 -15.41 -22.96
CA LEU A 236 37.72 -14.64 -21.96
C LEU A 236 37.72 -15.28 -20.57
N SER A 237 36.57 -15.83 -20.15
CA SER A 237 36.39 -16.31 -18.78
C SER A 237 36.30 -17.82 -18.66
N ASN A 238 36.13 -18.54 -19.78
CA ASN A 238 35.88 -19.99 -19.82
C ASN A 238 34.61 -20.44 -19.03
N HIS A 239 33.73 -19.49 -18.69
CA HIS A 239 32.38 -19.73 -18.16
C HIS A 239 31.38 -19.75 -19.31
N THR A 240 30.15 -20.22 -19.07
CA THR A 240 29.07 -20.22 -20.07
C THR A 240 28.86 -18.83 -20.68
N GLU A 241 28.71 -18.76 -22.01
CA GLU A 241 28.40 -17.52 -22.72
C GLU A 241 27.02 -16.98 -22.32
N GLY A 242 26.96 -15.68 -22.03
CA GLY A 242 25.73 -14.90 -22.06
C GLY A 242 25.62 -14.15 -23.38
N ASN A 243 24.47 -14.25 -24.05
CA ASN A 243 24.24 -13.74 -25.40
C ASN A 243 22.80 -13.21 -25.58
N LEU A 244 22.58 -12.48 -26.69
CA LEU A 244 21.26 -12.03 -27.16
C LEU A 244 20.91 -12.60 -28.53
#